data_AF-A0A511FQ43-F1
#
_entry.id   AF-A0A511FQ43-F1
#
_cell.length_a   1.000
_cell.length_b   1.000
_cell.length_c   1.000
_cell.angle_alpha   90.00
_cell.angle_beta   90.00
_cell.angle_gamma   90.00
#
_symmetry.space_group_name_H-M   'P 1'
#
loop_
_entity.id
_entity.type
_entity.pdbx_description
1 polymer ?
#
loop_
_entity_poly.entity_id
_entity_poly.type
_entity_poly.pdbx_seq_one_letter_code
_entity_poly.pdbx_strand_id
1 'polypeptide(L)'
;MKGAFKQEPNTNPEGSGQGGDRLSVPEASLLEGTCLHTPVGKTKVETLSPGHAVLGYTDGQELPHLVSHIRVAYGMTLPGLPDDEAGYPIRILKDAIADGVPAHDVVLTPDHCLFFEDKFVPLCLLVNRLSIFYDRTFTAYKAYPVQTDPHAVLIAENLLIASALPPCPEDSHWHTRTHMPVVTDRTVVEGLYHRLKSRAEVGGLESPFYLPEVTDDHDLQLVTESGQFIRKAMEKENVAVFMLPPDVHEVHLSSRASRPVDVIGPYVQDKRYLGVHVGDITLVDSRKRKKVTTHIKGDLLGWHPPEEDGGRWTNGHAHLPIRRDAKRGPGMLGVQILTTIPYLVTDYHGPRRHRHR
;
A
#
# COMPACT_ATOMS: atom_id res chain seq x y z
N MET A 1 -10.16 17.88 16.37
CA MET A 1 -11.42 17.11 16.40
C MET A 1 -11.20 15.86 15.57
N LYS A 2 -11.51 14.68 16.12
CA LYS A 2 -11.26 13.36 15.52
C LYS A 2 -11.98 13.25 14.17
N GLY A 3 -11.23 13.33 13.07
CA GLY A 3 -11.71 12.92 11.74
C GLY A 3 -11.59 11.41 11.66
N ALA A 4 -12.71 10.70 11.78
CA ALA A 4 -12.78 9.28 11.54
C ALA A 4 -12.58 9.04 10.03
N PHE A 5 -11.42 8.51 9.66
CA PHE A 5 -11.21 7.91 8.34
C PHE A 5 -12.16 6.72 8.24
N LYS A 6 -13.32 6.92 7.60
CA LYS A 6 -14.09 5.80 7.06
C LYS A 6 -13.30 5.28 5.86
N GLN A 7 -12.73 4.09 5.99
CA GLN A 7 -12.26 3.32 4.84
C GLN A 7 -13.49 2.91 4.03
N GLU A 8 -13.61 3.46 2.83
CA GLU A 8 -14.40 2.81 1.79
C GLU A 8 -13.62 1.60 1.26
N PRO A 9 -14.31 0.51 0.89
CA PRO A 9 -13.67 -0.63 0.23
C PRO A 9 -13.02 -0.13 -1.06
N ASN A 10 -11.72 -0.31 -1.16
CA ASN A 10 -10.90 0.13 -2.28
C ASN A 10 -11.39 -0.54 -3.58
N THR A 11 -12.22 0.15 -4.35
CA THR A 11 -12.60 -0.24 -5.71
C THR A 11 -11.45 0.17 -6.63
N ASN A 12 -10.65 -0.81 -7.05
CA ASN A 12 -9.70 -0.59 -8.14
C ASN A 12 -10.50 -0.14 -9.38
N PRO A 13 -10.07 0.90 -10.12
CA PRO A 13 -10.75 1.30 -11.33
C PRO A 13 -10.54 0.22 -12.41
N GLU A 14 -11.65 -0.11 -13.05
CA GLU A 14 -11.79 -1.03 -14.18
C GLU A 14 -10.72 -0.80 -15.25
N GLY A 15 -10.09 -1.89 -15.68
CA GLY A 15 -9.20 -1.93 -16.83
C GLY A 15 -9.60 -3.09 -17.72
N SER A 16 -10.56 -2.85 -18.63
CA SER A 16 -10.88 -3.75 -19.72
C SER A 16 -9.65 -3.95 -20.63
N GLY A 17 -9.12 -5.17 -20.72
CA GLY A 17 -8.04 -5.51 -21.63
C GLY A 17 -7.80 -7.02 -21.67
N GLN A 18 -8.30 -7.66 -22.71
CA GLN A 18 -8.05 -9.07 -23.05
C GLN A 18 -6.55 -9.34 -23.25
N GLY A 19 -6.10 -10.51 -22.78
CA GLY A 19 -5.01 -11.27 -23.39
C GLY A 19 -3.60 -10.67 -23.31
N GLY A 20 -2.98 -10.78 -22.14
CA GLY A 20 -1.54 -10.66 -21.98
C GLY A 20 -1.11 -11.41 -20.73
N ASP A 21 -0.18 -12.35 -20.88
CA ASP A 21 0.47 -13.11 -19.79
C ASP A 21 1.26 -12.12 -18.91
N ARG A 22 0.54 -11.34 -18.09
CA ARG A 22 1.13 -10.56 -17.01
C ARG A 22 1.64 -11.60 -16.03
N LEU A 23 2.94 -11.61 -15.79
CA LEU A 23 3.58 -12.27 -14.65
C LEU A 23 2.86 -11.83 -13.37
N SER A 24 1.81 -12.56 -13.03
CA SER A 24 0.96 -12.29 -11.89
C SER A 24 1.53 -13.04 -10.71
N VAL A 25 1.62 -12.35 -9.57
CA VAL A 25 1.93 -13.02 -8.32
C VAL A 25 0.87 -14.09 -8.10
N PRO A 26 1.25 -15.35 -7.82
CA PRO A 26 0.27 -16.37 -7.52
C PRO A 26 -0.65 -15.91 -6.38
N GLU A 27 -1.96 -16.14 -6.54
CA GLU A 27 -2.99 -15.94 -5.50
C GLU A 27 -2.56 -16.57 -4.16
N ALA A 28 -3.24 -16.29 -3.05
CA ALA A 28 -2.94 -16.82 -1.70
C ALA A 28 -2.36 -18.26 -1.70
N SER A 29 -1.03 -18.35 -1.62
CA SER A 29 -0.29 -19.60 -1.82
C SER A 29 0.80 -19.78 -0.77
N LEU A 30 1.09 -21.04 -0.50
CA LEU A 30 2.27 -21.50 0.24
C LEU A 30 3.44 -21.70 -0.72
N LEU A 31 4.67 -21.37 -0.33
CA LEU A 31 5.83 -21.70 -1.16
C LEU A 31 6.31 -23.15 -0.92
N GLU A 32 7.00 -23.68 -1.92
CA GLU A 32 7.62 -25.03 -1.90
C GLU A 32 8.41 -25.27 -0.60
N GLY A 33 8.21 -26.44 0.01
CA GLY A 33 8.87 -26.83 1.25
C GLY A 33 8.08 -26.53 2.53
N THR A 34 7.02 -25.72 2.47
CA THR A 34 6.17 -25.46 3.64
C THR A 34 5.37 -26.70 4.03
N CYS A 35 5.39 -27.09 5.32
CA CYS A 35 4.59 -28.23 5.79
C CYS A 35 3.22 -27.80 6.32
N LEU A 36 2.17 -28.49 5.87
CA LEU A 36 0.86 -28.46 6.52
C LEU A 36 0.72 -29.61 7.51
N HIS A 37 -0.09 -29.39 8.55
CA HIS A 37 -0.52 -30.47 9.42
C HIS A 37 -1.53 -31.35 8.69
N THR A 38 -1.41 -32.66 8.86
CA THR A 38 -2.31 -33.68 8.33
C THR A 38 -2.59 -34.71 9.43
N PRO A 39 -3.64 -35.54 9.30
CA PRO A 39 -3.94 -36.58 10.30
C PRO A 39 -2.79 -37.59 10.54
N VAL A 40 -1.85 -37.70 9.61
CA VAL A 40 -0.70 -38.61 9.69
C VAL A 40 0.62 -37.90 10.05
N GLY A 41 0.57 -36.60 10.35
CA GLY A 41 1.74 -35.78 10.68
C GLY A 41 1.92 -34.58 9.74
N LYS A 42 3.12 -33.99 9.73
CA LYS A 42 3.44 -32.84 8.88
C LYS A 42 3.77 -33.30 7.46
N THR A 43 3.13 -32.70 6.46
CA THR A 43 3.28 -33.05 5.04
C THR A 43 3.63 -31.80 4.23
N LYS A 44 4.63 -31.91 3.35
CA LYS A 44 5.04 -30.79 2.49
C LYS A 44 3.98 -30.44 1.46
N VAL A 45 3.77 -29.16 1.22
CA VAL A 45 2.72 -28.66 0.33
C VAL A 45 2.86 -29.21 -1.10
N GLU A 46 4.08 -29.37 -1.61
CA GLU A 46 4.32 -29.86 -2.97
C GLU A 46 3.97 -31.34 -3.18
N THR A 47 3.71 -32.09 -2.10
CA THR A 47 3.30 -33.50 -2.14
C THR A 47 1.79 -33.69 -2.01
N LEU A 48 1.04 -32.60 -1.77
CA LEU A 48 -0.41 -32.66 -1.66
C LEU A 48 -1.06 -32.88 -3.03
N SER A 49 -2.26 -33.46 -3.02
CA SER A 49 -3.07 -33.73 -4.20
C SER A 49 -4.54 -33.65 -3.80
N PRO A 50 -5.46 -33.41 -4.74
CA PRO A 50 -6.89 -33.45 -4.44
C PRO A 50 -7.27 -34.77 -3.75
N GLY A 51 -8.08 -34.68 -2.69
CA GLY A 51 -8.47 -35.80 -1.84
C GLY A 51 -7.54 -36.09 -0.66
N HIS A 52 -6.34 -35.49 -0.57
CA HIS A 52 -5.55 -35.56 0.66
C HIS A 52 -6.22 -34.79 1.80
N ALA A 53 -6.13 -35.32 3.02
CA ALA A 53 -6.63 -34.66 4.21
C ALA A 53 -5.55 -33.76 4.83
N VAL A 54 -5.89 -32.50 5.03
CA VAL A 54 -5.12 -31.52 5.81
C VAL A 54 -5.89 -31.16 7.06
N LEU A 55 -5.21 -30.80 8.15
CA LEU A 55 -5.88 -30.35 9.37
C LEU A 55 -6.24 -28.87 9.22
N GLY A 56 -7.52 -28.58 9.46
CA GLY A 56 -8.04 -27.24 9.60
C GLY A 56 -8.43 -26.94 11.05
N TYR A 57 -8.48 -25.66 11.39
CA TYR A 57 -8.80 -25.16 12.71
C TYR A 57 -10.21 -24.57 12.71
N THR A 58 -11.10 -25.07 13.57
CA THR A 58 -12.46 -24.53 13.75
C THR A 58 -12.82 -24.63 15.24
N ASP A 59 -13.23 -23.52 15.86
CA ASP A 59 -13.70 -23.46 17.25
C ASP A 59 -12.77 -24.14 18.27
N GLY A 60 -11.45 -23.96 18.13
CA GLY A 60 -10.45 -24.55 19.03
C GLY A 60 -10.11 -26.01 18.75
N GLN A 61 -10.67 -26.61 17.70
CA GLN A 61 -10.41 -28.00 17.32
C GLN A 61 -9.68 -28.11 15.99
N GLU A 62 -8.80 -29.11 15.89
CA GLU A 62 -8.16 -29.50 14.64
C GLU A 62 -8.97 -30.63 13.99
N LEU A 63 -9.56 -30.35 12.82
CA LEU A 63 -10.41 -31.28 12.09
C LEU A 63 -9.89 -31.51 10.67
N PRO A 64 -10.00 -32.73 10.10
CA PRO A 64 -9.58 -32.98 8.73
C PRO A 64 -10.46 -32.28 7.69
N HIS A 65 -9.84 -31.60 6.72
CA HIS A 65 -10.45 -31.07 5.50
C HIS A 65 -9.79 -31.72 4.29
N LEU A 66 -10.60 -32.07 3.29
CA LEU A 66 -10.08 -32.60 2.03
C LEU A 66 -9.63 -31.45 1.14
N VAL A 67 -8.41 -31.57 0.59
CA VAL A 67 -7.94 -30.71 -0.48
C VAL A 67 -8.85 -30.92 -1.69
N SER A 68 -9.59 -29.90 -2.09
CA SER A 68 -10.46 -29.94 -3.27
C SER A 68 -9.67 -29.65 -4.54
N HIS A 69 -8.72 -28.71 -4.46
CA HIS A 69 -7.86 -28.36 -5.57
C HIS A 69 -6.49 -27.88 -5.09
N ILE A 70 -5.44 -28.27 -5.81
CA ILE A 70 -4.09 -27.75 -5.65
C ILE A 70 -3.44 -27.76 -7.03
N ARG A 71 -2.70 -26.69 -7.35
CA ARG A 71 -1.94 -26.55 -8.59
C ARG A 71 -0.57 -25.98 -8.29
N VAL A 72 0.38 -26.17 -9.20
CA VAL A 72 1.64 -25.43 -9.15
C VAL A 72 1.43 -24.09 -9.86
N ALA A 73 1.76 -23.00 -9.18
CA ALA A 73 1.86 -21.67 -9.73
C ALA A 73 3.31 -21.19 -9.65
N TYR A 74 3.70 -20.27 -10.52
CA TYR A 74 5.06 -19.73 -10.58
C TYR A 74 5.01 -18.23 -10.32
N GLY A 75 5.80 -17.77 -9.36
CA GLY A 75 6.04 -16.35 -9.13
C GLY A 75 7.40 -15.96 -9.69
N MET A 76 7.48 -14.76 -10.27
CA MET A 76 8.74 -14.12 -10.66
C MET A 76 8.76 -12.71 -10.09
N THR A 77 9.96 -12.25 -9.76
CA THR A 77 10.15 -10.93 -9.16
C THR A 77 10.67 -9.92 -10.18
N LEU A 78 10.33 -8.65 -9.99
CA LEU A 78 10.78 -7.52 -10.80
C LEU A 78 11.59 -6.55 -9.93
N PRO A 79 12.91 -6.78 -9.78
CA PRO A 79 13.78 -5.90 -9.01
C PRO A 79 13.70 -4.45 -9.51
N GLY A 80 13.66 -3.50 -8.57
CA GLY A 80 13.57 -2.06 -8.87
C GLY A 80 12.15 -1.50 -8.91
N LEU A 81 11.13 -2.35 -8.81
CA LEU A 81 9.80 -1.91 -8.38
C LEU A 81 9.73 -1.84 -6.84
N PRO A 82 8.77 -1.09 -6.29
CA PRO A 82 8.48 -1.18 -4.86
C PRO A 82 8.13 -2.60 -4.43
N ASP A 83 8.44 -2.98 -3.19
CA ASP A 83 8.34 -4.38 -2.73
C ASP A 83 6.94 -5.00 -2.94
N ASP A 84 5.90 -4.19 -2.72
CA ASP A 84 4.49 -4.59 -2.86
C ASP A 84 4.01 -4.67 -4.32
N GLU A 85 4.86 -4.30 -5.27
CA GLU A 85 4.64 -4.37 -6.72
C GLU A 85 5.66 -5.28 -7.43
N ALA A 86 6.76 -5.63 -6.76
CA ALA A 86 7.88 -6.37 -7.32
C ALA A 86 7.67 -7.89 -7.33
N GLY A 87 6.58 -8.40 -6.76
CA GLY A 87 6.25 -9.83 -6.76
C GLY A 87 7.06 -10.69 -5.79
N TYR A 88 7.80 -10.07 -4.87
CA TYR A 88 8.50 -10.78 -3.80
C TYR A 88 7.50 -11.50 -2.89
N PRO A 89 7.80 -12.74 -2.46
CA PRO A 89 7.00 -13.38 -1.42
C PRO A 89 7.33 -12.75 -0.06
N ILE A 90 6.49 -13.01 0.94
CA ILE A 90 6.70 -12.55 2.31
C ILE A 90 7.19 -13.71 3.16
N ARG A 91 8.33 -13.51 3.83
CA ARG A 91 8.85 -14.40 4.86
C ARG A 91 8.32 -13.98 6.23
N ILE A 92 7.87 -14.98 6.98
CA ILE A 92 7.47 -14.89 8.38
C ILE A 92 8.48 -15.74 9.14
N LEU A 93 9.30 -15.12 9.99
CA LEU A 93 10.29 -15.85 10.77
C LEU A 93 9.64 -16.77 11.80
N LYS A 94 10.35 -17.82 12.19
CA LYS A 94 10.00 -18.61 13.38
C LYS A 94 9.70 -17.69 14.58
N ASP A 95 8.70 -18.07 15.36
CA ASP A 95 8.29 -17.38 16.60
C ASP A 95 7.73 -15.94 16.40
N ALA A 96 7.53 -15.50 15.14
CA ALA A 96 7.13 -14.13 14.79
C ALA A 96 5.76 -13.73 15.35
N ILE A 97 4.84 -14.69 15.48
CA ILE A 97 3.46 -14.44 15.93
C ILE A 97 3.31 -14.74 17.42
N ALA A 98 3.79 -15.91 17.85
CA ALA A 98 3.82 -16.39 19.22
C ALA A 98 4.96 -17.42 19.36
N ASP A 99 5.25 -17.88 20.58
CA ASP A 99 6.28 -18.91 20.77
C ASP A 99 5.86 -20.19 20.03
N GLY A 100 6.74 -20.66 19.13
CA GLY A 100 6.47 -21.79 18.24
C GLY A 100 5.53 -21.48 17.08
N VAL A 101 5.21 -20.21 16.80
CA VAL A 101 4.30 -19.79 15.73
C VAL A 101 4.90 -18.68 14.86
N PRO A 102 5.27 -19.00 13.60
CA PRO A 102 5.39 -20.35 13.05
C PRO A 102 6.53 -21.15 13.72
N ALA A 103 6.51 -22.48 13.58
CA ALA A 103 7.51 -23.41 14.13
C ALA A 103 8.87 -23.36 13.39
N HIS A 104 8.83 -22.96 12.12
CA HIS A 104 9.97 -22.66 11.25
C HIS A 104 9.63 -21.40 10.46
N ASP A 105 10.62 -20.79 9.80
CA ASP A 105 10.35 -19.73 8.84
C ASP A 105 9.38 -20.22 7.75
N VAL A 106 8.31 -19.45 7.52
CA VAL A 106 7.33 -19.72 6.47
C VAL A 106 7.43 -18.64 5.41
N VAL A 107 7.29 -19.02 4.14
CA VAL A 107 7.24 -18.06 3.04
C VAL A 107 5.92 -18.23 2.30
N LEU A 108 5.16 -17.13 2.20
CA LEU A 108 3.83 -17.07 1.59
C LEU A 108 3.78 -15.99 0.50
N THR A 109 2.80 -16.06 -0.40
CA THR A 109 2.52 -14.94 -1.30
C THR A 109 1.90 -13.76 -0.53
N PRO A 110 2.07 -12.51 -0.99
CA PRO A 110 1.64 -11.32 -0.23
C PRO A 110 0.14 -11.26 0.12
N ASP A 111 -0.71 -11.78 -0.76
CA ASP A 111 -2.18 -11.75 -0.58
C ASP A 111 -2.69 -12.92 0.29
N HIS A 112 -1.81 -13.78 0.80
CA HIS A 112 -2.20 -14.83 1.73
C HIS A 112 -2.75 -14.22 3.01
N CYS A 113 -3.79 -14.83 3.58
CA CYS A 113 -4.37 -14.36 4.82
C CYS A 113 -3.99 -15.23 6.01
N LEU A 114 -3.61 -14.57 7.10
CA LEU A 114 -3.41 -15.19 8.40
C LEU A 114 -4.69 -15.12 9.22
N PHE A 115 -4.95 -16.12 10.05
CA PHE A 115 -6.12 -16.15 10.92
C PHE A 115 -5.79 -15.64 12.32
N PHE A 116 -6.52 -14.63 12.79
CA PHE A 116 -6.40 -14.03 14.11
C PHE A 116 -7.79 -13.75 14.67
N GLU A 117 -8.11 -14.30 15.85
CA GLU A 117 -9.33 -13.95 16.60
C GLU A 117 -10.61 -13.93 15.70
N ASP A 118 -10.87 -15.05 15.01
CA ASP A 118 -12.01 -15.25 14.10
C ASP A 118 -12.04 -14.36 12.85
N LYS A 119 -10.88 -13.82 12.46
CA LYS A 119 -10.72 -12.93 11.31
C LYS A 119 -9.56 -13.36 10.44
N PHE A 120 -9.71 -13.16 9.13
CA PHE A 120 -8.60 -13.21 8.21
C PHE A 120 -7.97 -11.83 8.04
N VAL A 121 -6.65 -11.74 8.17
CA VAL A 121 -5.89 -10.51 7.95
C VAL A 121 -4.89 -10.74 6.81
N PRO A 122 -4.92 -9.94 5.74
CA PRO A 122 -3.96 -10.07 4.65
C PRO A 122 -2.53 -9.85 5.14
N LEU A 123 -1.64 -10.76 4.77
CA LEU A 123 -0.26 -10.81 5.24
C LEU A 123 0.53 -9.56 4.83
N CYS A 124 0.29 -9.03 3.64
CA CYS A 124 0.92 -7.80 3.16
C CYS A 124 0.71 -6.60 4.09
N LEU A 125 -0.39 -6.57 4.87
CA LEU A 125 -0.67 -5.50 5.83
C LEU A 125 0.08 -5.65 7.17
N LEU A 126 0.74 -6.80 7.39
CA LEU A 126 1.45 -7.12 8.63
C LEU A 126 2.99 -7.05 8.48
N VAL A 127 3.48 -6.57 7.33
CA VAL A 127 4.92 -6.48 7.01
C VAL A 127 5.62 -5.46 7.89
N ASN A 128 6.24 -5.91 8.99
CA ASN A 128 6.91 -5.08 9.98
C ASN A 128 8.41 -4.84 9.71
N ARG A 129 8.97 -5.43 8.63
CA ARG A 129 10.39 -5.32 8.23
C ARG A 129 11.40 -5.87 9.26
N LEU A 130 10.92 -6.64 10.23
CA LEU A 130 11.70 -7.35 11.23
C LEU A 130 11.45 -8.85 11.09
N SER A 131 10.38 -9.35 11.72
CA SER A 131 9.99 -10.75 11.70
C SER A 131 9.08 -11.12 10.53
N ILE A 132 8.47 -10.13 9.86
CA ILE A 132 7.62 -10.29 8.69
C ILE A 132 8.09 -9.31 7.61
N PHE A 133 8.64 -9.81 6.52
CA PHE A 133 9.25 -8.98 5.48
C PHE A 133 9.20 -9.60 4.08
N TYR A 134 9.22 -8.75 3.06
CA TYR A 134 9.40 -9.18 1.68
C TYR A 134 10.79 -9.78 1.47
N ASP A 135 10.85 -11.04 1.03
CA ASP A 135 12.11 -11.74 0.84
C ASP A 135 12.69 -11.44 -0.55
N ARG A 136 13.62 -10.49 -0.59
CA ARG A 136 14.30 -10.03 -1.81
C ARG A 136 15.34 -11.01 -2.36
N THR A 137 15.59 -12.14 -1.67
CA THR A 137 16.52 -13.17 -2.14
C THR A 137 15.92 -14.02 -3.26
N PHE A 138 14.59 -14.04 -3.39
CA PHE A 138 13.90 -14.73 -4.47
C PHE A 138 13.95 -13.94 -5.77
N THR A 139 14.24 -14.64 -6.86
CA THR A 139 14.08 -14.13 -8.24
C THR A 139 12.91 -14.81 -8.96
N ALA A 140 12.64 -16.06 -8.60
CA ALA A 140 11.48 -16.85 -8.98
C ALA A 140 11.18 -17.91 -7.90
N TYR A 141 9.94 -18.40 -7.83
CA TYR A 141 9.52 -19.42 -6.87
C TYR A 141 8.32 -20.23 -7.37
N LYS A 142 8.16 -21.45 -6.83
CA LYS A 142 6.92 -22.21 -6.96
C LYS A 142 6.02 -21.94 -5.77
N ALA A 143 4.74 -21.74 -6.06
CA ALA A 143 3.70 -21.48 -5.09
C ALA A 143 2.55 -22.46 -5.28
N TYR A 144 1.89 -22.82 -4.19
CA TYR A 144 0.87 -23.85 -4.12
C TYR A 144 -0.38 -23.28 -3.42
N PRO A 145 -1.38 -22.80 -4.17
CA PRO A 145 -2.67 -22.44 -3.61
C PRO A 145 -3.42 -23.72 -3.24
N VAL A 146 -3.59 -23.97 -1.95
CA VAL A 146 -4.28 -25.16 -1.41
C VAL A 146 -5.74 -24.80 -1.14
N GLN A 147 -6.65 -25.31 -1.95
CA GLN A 147 -8.09 -25.10 -1.79
C GLN A 147 -8.74 -26.26 -1.05
N THR A 148 -9.70 -25.95 -0.18
CA THR A 148 -10.61 -26.92 0.46
C THR A 148 -12.04 -26.51 0.19
N ASP A 149 -12.97 -27.46 0.24
CA ASP A 149 -14.41 -27.20 0.19
C ASP A 149 -15.10 -27.90 1.37
N PRO A 150 -15.63 -27.16 2.36
CA PRO A 150 -15.67 -25.69 2.45
C PRO A 150 -14.29 -25.05 2.65
N HIS A 151 -14.20 -23.75 2.39
CA HIS A 151 -13.03 -22.93 2.72
C HIS A 151 -12.72 -23.03 4.22
N ALA A 152 -11.44 -23.22 4.56
CA ALA A 152 -11.02 -23.57 5.92
C ALA A 152 -9.84 -22.71 6.39
N VAL A 153 -9.65 -22.68 7.72
CA VAL A 153 -8.39 -22.20 8.33
C VAL A 153 -7.44 -23.39 8.37
N LEU A 154 -6.36 -23.39 7.60
CA LEU A 154 -5.37 -24.46 7.58
C LEU A 154 -4.23 -24.20 8.56
N ILE A 155 -3.54 -25.25 8.96
CA ILE A 155 -2.39 -25.18 9.88
C ILE A 155 -1.10 -25.47 9.12
N ALA A 156 -0.29 -24.44 8.85
CA ALA A 156 0.97 -24.53 8.11
C ALA A 156 2.14 -24.11 9.01
N GLU A 157 3.07 -25.01 9.32
CA GLU A 157 4.15 -24.78 10.30
C GLU A 157 3.63 -24.17 11.62
N ASN A 158 2.53 -24.70 12.15
CA ASN A 158 1.78 -24.17 13.31
C ASN A 158 1.11 -22.79 13.10
N LEU A 159 1.25 -22.15 11.95
CA LEU A 159 0.59 -20.89 11.60
C LEU A 159 -0.81 -21.15 11.04
N LEU A 160 -1.81 -20.43 11.54
CA LEU A 160 -3.17 -20.49 11.04
C LEU A 160 -3.32 -19.57 9.82
N ILE A 161 -3.69 -20.15 8.68
CA ILE A 161 -3.80 -19.46 7.39
C ILE A 161 -5.11 -19.77 6.70
N ALA A 162 -5.57 -18.90 5.80
CA ALA A 162 -6.71 -19.19 4.95
C ALA A 162 -6.35 -20.26 3.91
N SER A 163 -7.26 -21.20 3.62
CA SER A 163 -7.15 -21.98 2.39
C SER A 163 -7.28 -21.05 1.18
N ALA A 164 -6.70 -21.40 0.05
CA ALA A 164 -6.93 -20.64 -1.19
C ALA A 164 -8.42 -20.70 -1.57
N LEU A 165 -8.88 -19.66 -2.28
CA LEU A 165 -10.20 -19.63 -2.90
C LEU A 165 -10.07 -19.92 -4.40
N PRO A 166 -11.11 -20.46 -5.05
CA PRO A 166 -11.15 -20.50 -6.50
C PRO A 166 -11.24 -19.07 -7.07
N PRO A 167 -10.66 -18.83 -8.26
CA PRO A 167 -10.71 -17.51 -8.91
C PRO A 167 -12.13 -16.93 -8.89
N CYS A 168 -12.26 -15.63 -8.66
CA CYS A 168 -13.57 -14.98 -8.68
C CYS A 168 -14.12 -14.92 -10.10
N PRO A 169 -15.38 -15.34 -10.32
CA PRO A 169 -16.13 -14.88 -11.49
C PRO A 169 -16.34 -13.37 -11.34
N GLU A 170 -16.10 -12.62 -12.44
CA GLU A 170 -16.51 -11.22 -12.60
C GLU A 170 -15.89 -10.21 -11.61
N ASP A 171 -14.64 -10.42 -11.17
CA ASP A 171 -13.90 -9.49 -10.28
C ASP A 171 -14.63 -9.16 -8.96
N SER A 172 -15.56 -10.01 -8.53
CA SER A 172 -16.18 -9.90 -7.21
C SER A 172 -15.13 -9.99 -6.09
N HIS A 173 -15.26 -9.19 -5.03
CA HIS A 173 -14.26 -9.15 -3.95
C HIS A 173 -14.20 -10.51 -3.23
N TRP A 174 -13.08 -11.23 -3.32
CA TRP A 174 -12.89 -12.57 -2.72
C TRP A 174 -13.23 -12.62 -1.22
N HIS A 175 -13.07 -11.50 -0.52
CA HIS A 175 -13.42 -11.22 0.88
C HIS A 175 -14.87 -11.52 1.28
N THR A 176 -15.81 -11.61 0.32
CA THR A 176 -17.23 -11.91 0.58
C THR A 176 -17.56 -13.39 0.51
N ARG A 177 -16.58 -14.23 0.15
CA ARG A 177 -16.75 -15.66 -0.15
C ARG A 177 -16.24 -16.58 0.96
N THR A 178 -15.87 -16.00 2.10
CA THR A 178 -15.40 -16.71 3.29
C THR A 178 -16.44 -16.55 4.40
N HIS A 179 -16.70 -17.60 5.18
CA HIS A 179 -17.55 -17.49 6.37
C HIS A 179 -16.91 -16.64 7.47
N MET A 180 -15.58 -16.51 7.44
CA MET A 180 -14.81 -15.64 8.32
C MET A 180 -14.57 -14.29 7.63
N PRO A 181 -14.79 -13.15 8.31
CA PRO A 181 -14.56 -11.85 7.71
C PRO A 181 -13.07 -11.64 7.42
N VAL A 182 -12.77 -11.11 6.24
CA VAL A 182 -11.46 -10.54 5.96
C VAL A 182 -11.45 -9.10 6.46
N VAL A 183 -10.49 -8.77 7.32
CA VAL A 183 -10.40 -7.46 7.97
C VAL A 183 -9.22 -6.68 7.43
N THR A 184 -9.54 -5.56 6.78
CA THR A 184 -8.59 -4.55 6.31
C THR A 184 -8.77 -3.21 7.02
N ASP A 185 -9.63 -3.17 8.05
CA ASP A 185 -9.86 -1.98 8.86
C ASP A 185 -8.55 -1.51 9.50
N ARG A 186 -8.19 -0.25 9.26
CA ARG A 186 -6.93 0.32 9.68
C ARG A 186 -6.72 0.17 11.19
N THR A 187 -7.73 0.44 12.01
CA THR A 187 -7.57 0.44 13.47
C THR A 187 -7.28 -0.96 14.01
N VAL A 188 -7.92 -1.98 13.43
CA VAL A 188 -7.70 -3.37 13.80
C VAL A 188 -6.31 -3.83 13.35
N VAL A 189 -5.96 -3.58 12.08
CA VAL A 189 -4.71 -4.07 11.49
C VAL A 189 -3.49 -3.33 12.03
N GLU A 190 -3.58 -2.02 12.26
CA GLU A 190 -2.53 -1.20 12.88
C GLU A 190 -2.21 -1.70 14.30
N GLY A 191 -3.23 -2.02 15.08
CA GLY A 191 -3.05 -2.61 16.41
C GLY A 191 -2.32 -3.95 16.36
N LEU A 192 -2.70 -4.85 15.45
CA LEU A 192 -2.04 -6.14 15.27
C LEU A 192 -0.59 -5.97 14.77
N TYR A 193 -0.37 -5.11 13.78
CA TYR A 193 0.94 -4.76 13.26
C TYR A 193 1.89 -4.32 14.38
N HIS A 194 1.47 -3.39 15.23
CA HIS A 194 2.31 -2.88 16.32
C HIS A 194 2.59 -3.93 17.39
N ARG A 195 1.62 -4.82 17.69
CA ARG A 195 1.86 -5.96 18.60
C ARG A 195 2.96 -6.88 18.05
N LEU A 196 2.87 -7.26 16.77
CA LEU A 196 3.84 -8.15 16.12
C LEU A 196 5.22 -7.49 15.99
N LYS A 197 5.26 -6.21 15.64
CA LYS A 197 6.51 -5.43 15.58
C LYS A 197 7.18 -5.34 16.96
N SER A 198 6.42 -4.96 17.99
CA SER A 198 6.94 -4.85 19.35
C SER A 198 7.46 -6.19 19.88
N ARG A 199 6.77 -7.30 19.56
CA ARG A 199 7.26 -8.64 19.87
C ARG A 199 8.61 -8.93 19.22
N ALA A 200 8.78 -8.61 17.93
CA ALA A 200 10.04 -8.79 17.23
C ALA A 200 11.18 -7.97 17.88
N GLU A 201 10.91 -6.72 18.23
CA GLU A 201 11.86 -5.82 18.90
C GLU A 201 12.27 -6.36 20.28
N VAL A 202 11.30 -6.79 21.10
CA VAL A 202 11.57 -7.40 22.43
C VAL A 202 12.33 -8.71 22.30
N GLY A 203 12.10 -9.47 21.22
CA GLY A 203 12.85 -10.67 20.87
C GLY A 203 14.29 -10.41 20.42
N GLY A 204 14.73 -9.14 20.34
CA GLY A 204 16.09 -8.76 19.95
C GLY A 204 16.33 -8.80 18.44
N LEU A 205 15.28 -8.83 17.63
CA LEU A 205 15.43 -8.70 16.18
C LEU A 205 15.73 -7.24 15.82
N GLU A 206 16.91 -7.03 15.25
CA GLU A 206 17.25 -5.78 14.59
C GLU A 206 16.84 -5.85 13.12
N SER A 207 16.39 -4.74 12.54
CA SER A 207 16.06 -4.74 11.12
C SER A 207 17.34 -4.95 10.32
N PRO A 208 17.40 -5.96 9.43
CA PRO A 208 18.51 -6.09 8.49
C PRO A 208 18.48 -4.98 7.43
N PHE A 209 17.44 -4.12 7.43
CA PHE A 209 17.23 -3.06 6.47
C PHE A 209 17.44 -1.69 7.12
N TYR A 210 18.14 -0.81 6.42
CA TYR A 210 18.15 0.61 6.77
C TYR A 210 16.73 1.16 6.61
N LEU A 211 16.12 1.57 7.72
CA LEU A 211 14.86 2.31 7.66
C LEU A 211 15.19 3.69 7.08
N PRO A 212 14.61 4.06 5.93
CA PRO A 212 14.89 5.35 5.35
C PRO A 212 14.38 6.45 6.29
N GLU A 213 15.15 7.53 6.39
CA GLU A 213 14.82 8.66 7.24
C GLU A 213 13.57 9.37 6.70
N VAL A 214 12.64 9.65 7.60
CA VAL A 214 11.40 10.37 7.29
C VAL A 214 11.41 11.78 7.87
N THR A 215 10.72 12.70 7.21
CA THR A 215 10.58 14.10 7.61
C THR A 215 9.14 14.58 7.38
N ASP A 216 8.68 15.50 8.22
CA ASP A 216 7.40 16.19 8.01
C ASP A 216 7.54 17.41 7.08
N ASP A 217 8.77 17.77 6.70
CA ASP A 217 9.02 18.85 5.75
C ASP A 217 8.63 18.42 4.34
N HIS A 218 7.55 18.99 3.82
CA HIS A 218 7.10 18.76 2.46
C HIS A 218 7.95 19.48 1.40
N ASP A 219 8.79 20.45 1.77
CA ASP A 219 9.61 21.30 0.88
C ASP A 219 8.85 21.77 -0.37
N LEU A 220 7.65 22.32 -0.14
CA LEU A 220 6.81 22.84 -1.21
C LEU A 220 7.46 24.10 -1.80
N GLN A 221 7.59 24.10 -3.11
CA GLN A 221 8.07 25.20 -3.94
C GLN A 221 7.26 25.28 -5.23
N LEU A 222 7.37 26.39 -5.95
CA LEU A 222 6.84 26.46 -7.31
C LEU A 222 7.96 26.24 -8.32
N VAL A 223 7.62 25.60 -9.43
CA VAL A 223 8.46 25.52 -10.63
C VAL A 223 7.72 26.22 -11.76
N THR A 224 8.32 27.25 -12.35
CA THR A 224 7.74 27.99 -13.49
C THR A 224 7.80 27.17 -14.78
N GLU A 225 7.12 27.64 -15.82
CA GLU A 225 7.21 27.11 -17.19
C GLU A 225 8.63 27.12 -17.75
N SER A 226 9.48 28.03 -17.28
CA SER A 226 10.91 28.12 -17.64
C SER A 226 11.82 27.22 -16.79
N GLY A 227 11.26 26.47 -15.85
CA GLY A 227 12.00 25.59 -14.93
C GLY A 227 12.65 26.31 -13.75
N GLN A 228 12.32 27.59 -13.50
CA GLN A 228 12.85 28.33 -12.36
C GLN A 228 12.10 27.97 -11.08
N PHE A 229 12.85 27.85 -9.98
CA PHE A 229 12.28 27.58 -8.65
C PHE A 229 11.89 28.87 -7.94
N ILE A 230 10.67 28.93 -7.42
CA ILE A 230 10.20 30.00 -6.53
C ILE A 230 9.97 29.39 -5.14
N ARG A 231 10.79 29.80 -4.17
CA ARG A 231 10.65 29.38 -2.77
C ARG A 231 9.47 30.08 -2.11
N LYS A 232 8.92 29.44 -1.06
CA LYS A 232 7.93 30.05 -0.17
C LYS A 232 8.51 31.34 0.40
N ALA A 233 7.78 32.44 0.26
CA ALA A 233 8.11 33.70 0.94
C ALA A 233 7.77 33.61 2.43
N MET A 234 6.66 32.94 2.74
CA MET A 234 6.26 32.60 4.11
C MET A 234 5.23 31.47 4.12
N GLU A 235 5.02 30.88 5.29
CA GLU A 235 3.93 29.96 5.56
C GLU A 235 3.33 30.27 6.92
N LYS A 236 2.02 30.51 6.99
CA LYS A 236 1.30 30.81 8.24
C LYS A 236 -0.12 30.25 8.17
N GLU A 237 -0.60 29.67 9.26
CA GLU A 237 -1.97 29.10 9.35
C GLU A 237 -2.27 28.13 8.18
N ASN A 238 -1.28 27.30 7.85
CA ASN A 238 -1.27 26.34 6.75
C ASN A 238 -1.47 26.95 5.35
N VAL A 239 -1.18 28.25 5.17
CA VAL A 239 -1.17 28.89 3.85
C VAL A 239 0.27 29.20 3.46
N ALA A 240 0.76 28.49 2.43
CA ALA A 240 2.05 28.77 1.81
C ALA A 240 1.90 29.92 0.80
N VAL A 241 2.74 30.94 0.94
CA VAL A 241 2.69 32.16 0.13
C VAL A 241 3.92 32.27 -0.77
N PHE A 242 3.69 32.54 -2.05
CA PHE A 242 4.72 32.67 -3.08
C PHE A 242 4.61 34.01 -3.80
N MET A 243 5.75 34.62 -4.10
CA MET A 243 5.83 35.82 -4.94
C MET A 243 6.03 35.40 -6.39
N LEU A 244 5.10 35.79 -7.26
CA LEU A 244 5.11 35.44 -8.68
C LEU A 244 5.66 36.59 -9.52
N PRO A 245 6.71 36.35 -10.34
CA PRO A 245 7.16 37.31 -11.36
C PRO A 245 6.03 37.71 -12.34
N PRO A 246 6.12 38.87 -13.02
CA PRO A 246 5.05 39.38 -13.89
C PRO A 246 4.73 38.51 -15.12
N ASP A 247 5.71 37.75 -15.58
CA ASP A 247 5.74 36.93 -16.81
C ASP A 247 5.34 35.47 -16.58
N VAL A 248 5.06 35.07 -15.34
CA VAL A 248 4.67 33.69 -15.00
C VAL A 248 3.17 33.48 -15.21
N HIS A 249 2.84 32.57 -16.11
CA HIS A 249 1.48 32.20 -16.45
C HIS A 249 1.11 30.77 -16.04
N GLU A 250 2.10 29.93 -15.74
CA GLU A 250 1.90 28.56 -15.30
C GLU A 250 2.93 28.20 -14.24
N VAL A 251 2.50 27.45 -13.23
CA VAL A 251 3.41 26.94 -12.21
C VAL A 251 3.12 25.48 -11.91
N HIS A 252 4.12 24.77 -11.42
CA HIS A 252 3.93 23.47 -10.82
C HIS A 252 4.16 23.57 -9.31
N LEU A 253 3.21 23.06 -8.53
CA LEU A 253 3.38 22.82 -7.11
C LEU A 253 4.30 21.60 -6.95
N SER A 254 5.56 21.84 -6.60
CA SER A 254 6.57 20.80 -6.44
C SER A 254 6.88 20.60 -4.97
N SER A 255 6.71 19.38 -4.46
CA SER A 255 6.96 19.01 -3.07
C SER A 255 7.63 17.64 -3.01
N ARG A 256 8.07 17.21 -1.82
CA ARG A 256 8.25 15.78 -1.55
C ARG A 256 6.94 15.04 -1.80
N ALA A 257 7.02 13.76 -2.15
CA ALA A 257 5.86 12.91 -2.29
C ALA A 257 6.21 11.45 -2.01
N SER A 258 5.51 10.86 -1.05
CA SER A 258 5.75 9.49 -0.60
C SER A 258 4.46 8.67 -0.72
N ARG A 259 4.58 7.33 -0.75
CA ARG A 259 3.41 6.47 -0.59
C ARG A 259 3.15 6.27 0.90
N PRO A 260 1.93 6.48 1.41
CA PRO A 260 1.61 6.23 2.81
C PRO A 260 1.99 4.82 3.29
N VAL A 261 1.89 3.80 2.43
CA VAL A 261 2.33 2.43 2.74
C VAL A 261 3.84 2.30 3.04
N ASP A 262 4.67 3.21 2.52
CA ASP A 262 6.13 3.17 2.71
C ASP A 262 6.59 3.93 3.95
N VAL A 263 5.91 5.04 4.29
CA VAL A 263 6.35 6.01 5.32
C VAL A 263 5.52 5.98 6.59
N ILE A 264 4.28 5.46 6.54
CA ILE A 264 3.42 5.28 7.72
C ILE A 264 3.38 3.79 8.07
N GLY A 265 3.01 2.95 7.11
CA GLY A 265 2.96 1.51 7.28
C GLY A 265 2.00 0.82 6.31
N PRO A 266 2.17 -0.49 6.07
CA PRO A 266 1.41 -1.21 5.04
C PRO A 266 -0.09 -1.27 5.32
N TYR A 267 -0.50 -1.23 6.59
CA TYR A 267 -1.88 -1.22 7.05
C TYR A 267 -2.69 0.02 6.59
N VAL A 268 -2.03 1.08 6.10
CA VAL A 268 -2.71 2.27 5.53
C VAL A 268 -3.27 1.99 4.14
N GLN A 269 -2.69 1.05 3.39
CA GLN A 269 -3.12 0.61 2.05
C GLN A 269 -3.12 1.67 0.93
N ASP A 270 -2.98 2.96 1.24
CA ASP A 270 -2.84 3.99 0.22
C ASP A 270 -1.46 3.93 -0.44
N LYS A 271 -1.45 3.50 -1.70
CA LYS A 271 -0.26 3.33 -2.55
C LYS A 271 -0.01 4.55 -3.45
N ARG A 272 -0.84 5.59 -3.38
CA ARG A 272 -0.64 6.82 -4.16
C ARG A 272 0.60 7.54 -3.63
N TYR A 273 1.41 8.10 -4.53
CA TYR A 273 2.41 9.08 -4.12
C TYR A 273 1.70 10.39 -3.80
N LEU A 274 1.65 10.75 -2.52
CA LEU A 274 0.97 11.94 -2.03
C LEU A 274 1.99 13.03 -1.74
N GLY A 275 1.85 14.18 -2.40
CA GLY A 275 2.59 15.40 -2.12
C GLY A 275 1.93 16.17 -1.00
N VAL A 276 1.27 17.29 -1.30
CA VAL A 276 0.51 18.09 -0.33
C VAL A 276 -0.99 18.01 -0.60
N HIS A 277 -1.80 18.01 0.45
CA HIS A 277 -3.26 18.08 0.30
C HIS A 277 -3.68 19.54 0.17
N VAL A 278 -4.14 19.95 -1.01
CA VAL A 278 -4.41 21.36 -1.29
C VAL A 278 -5.89 21.67 -1.20
N GLY A 279 -6.22 22.69 -0.42
CA GLY A 279 -7.57 23.26 -0.32
C GLY A 279 -7.71 24.49 -1.22
N ASP A 280 -8.00 25.64 -0.62
CA ASP A 280 -8.18 26.89 -1.35
C ASP A 280 -6.86 27.44 -1.91
N ILE A 281 -6.89 27.86 -3.18
CA ILE A 281 -5.80 28.61 -3.81
C ILE A 281 -6.28 30.03 -4.11
N THR A 282 -5.50 31.01 -3.68
CA THR A 282 -5.80 32.43 -3.84
C THR A 282 -4.68 33.14 -4.59
N LEU A 283 -5.03 33.85 -5.66
CA LEU A 283 -4.12 34.71 -6.41
C LEU A 283 -4.44 36.17 -6.11
N VAL A 284 -3.44 36.93 -5.67
CA VAL A 284 -3.51 38.39 -5.56
C VAL A 284 -2.67 38.99 -6.69
N ASP A 285 -3.34 39.72 -7.58
CA ASP A 285 -2.72 40.44 -8.69
C ASP A 285 -3.25 41.88 -8.70
N SER A 286 -2.36 42.88 -8.74
CA SER A 286 -2.73 44.29 -8.75
C SER A 286 -3.69 44.71 -7.62
N ARG A 287 -3.47 44.18 -6.42
CA ARG A 287 -4.34 44.35 -5.23
C ARG A 287 -5.74 43.73 -5.36
N LYS A 288 -6.04 42.98 -6.42
CA LYS A 288 -7.29 42.21 -6.55
C LYS A 288 -7.04 40.76 -6.15
N ARG A 289 -7.83 40.28 -5.19
CA ARG A 289 -7.85 38.88 -4.77
C ARG A 289 -8.79 38.07 -5.68
N LYS A 290 -8.32 36.93 -6.18
CA LYS A 290 -9.07 35.98 -7.02
C LYS A 290 -8.88 34.56 -6.47
N LYS A 291 -9.95 33.77 -6.42
CA LYS A 291 -9.86 32.34 -6.12
C LYS A 291 -9.47 31.58 -7.38
N VAL A 292 -8.49 30.68 -7.29
CA VAL A 292 -8.12 29.75 -8.35
C VAL A 292 -8.78 28.42 -8.03
N THR A 293 -9.65 27.94 -8.94
CA THR A 293 -10.41 26.69 -8.76
C THR A 293 -10.12 25.68 -9.86
N THR A 294 -9.12 25.94 -10.70
CA THR A 294 -8.74 25.06 -11.82
C THR A 294 -8.27 23.70 -11.33
N HIS A 295 -7.60 23.65 -10.18
CA HIS A 295 -7.17 22.40 -9.55
C HIS A 295 -8.33 21.55 -9.05
N ILE A 296 -9.47 22.13 -8.66
CA ILE A 296 -10.64 21.35 -8.24
C ILE A 296 -11.48 20.89 -9.43
N LYS A 297 -11.66 21.77 -10.45
CA LYS A 297 -12.63 21.54 -11.53
C LYS A 297 -12.04 20.89 -12.78
N GLY A 298 -10.74 21.05 -13.01
CA GLY A 298 -10.06 20.56 -14.21
C GLY A 298 -9.38 19.22 -13.98
N ASP A 299 -9.27 18.42 -15.02
CA ASP A 299 -8.34 17.30 -15.02
C ASP A 299 -6.94 17.84 -15.37
N LEU A 300 -6.08 17.96 -14.37
CA LEU A 300 -4.77 18.58 -14.47
C LEU A 300 -3.69 17.57 -14.12
N LEU A 301 -2.58 17.61 -14.85
CA LEU A 301 -1.43 16.76 -14.59
C LEU A 301 -0.89 16.96 -13.18
N GLY A 302 -0.57 15.86 -12.52
CA GLY A 302 0.02 15.83 -11.19
C GLY A 302 -0.95 15.99 -10.02
N TRP A 303 -2.25 15.90 -10.27
CA TRP A 303 -3.29 15.90 -9.24
C TRP A 303 -3.99 14.53 -9.17
N HIS A 304 -4.20 14.01 -7.96
CA HIS A 304 -5.07 12.85 -7.71
C HIS A 304 -6.55 13.22 -7.82
N PRO A 305 -7.52 12.29 -7.87
CA PRO A 305 -8.94 12.65 -7.78
C PRO A 305 -9.27 13.55 -6.57
N PRO A 306 -10.28 14.45 -6.66
CA PRO A 306 -10.73 15.26 -5.53
C PRO A 306 -11.17 14.40 -4.33
N GLU A 307 -10.91 14.88 -3.12
CA GLU A 307 -11.32 14.25 -1.87
C GLU A 307 -12.66 14.84 -1.38
N GLU A 308 -13.39 14.12 -0.51
CA GLU A 308 -14.71 14.53 -0.03
C GLU A 308 -14.72 15.84 0.77
N ASP A 309 -13.59 16.19 1.39
CA ASP A 309 -13.41 17.42 2.15
C ASP A 309 -13.24 18.67 1.26
N GLY A 310 -13.30 18.50 -0.07
CA GLY A 310 -13.14 19.54 -1.06
C GLY A 310 -11.69 19.87 -1.40
N GLY A 311 -10.73 19.15 -0.81
CA GLY A 311 -9.32 19.21 -1.14
C GLY A 311 -8.92 18.32 -2.31
N ARG A 312 -7.66 18.43 -2.71
CA ARG A 312 -7.07 17.56 -3.75
C ARG A 312 -5.59 17.33 -3.49
N TRP A 313 -5.16 16.08 -3.49
CA TRP A 313 -3.76 15.74 -3.33
C TRP A 313 -2.95 15.99 -4.60
N THR A 314 -1.77 16.57 -4.44
CA THR A 314 -0.74 16.56 -5.49
C THR A 314 -0.02 15.20 -5.51
N ASN A 315 0.63 14.85 -6.63
CA ASN A 315 1.51 13.69 -6.71
C ASN A 315 3.01 14.02 -6.49
N GLY A 316 3.29 15.23 -5.98
CA GLY A 316 4.63 15.80 -5.83
C GLY A 316 5.03 16.82 -6.90
N HIS A 317 4.31 16.90 -8.03
CA HIS A 317 4.57 17.91 -9.06
C HIS A 317 3.29 18.23 -9.86
N ALA A 318 2.45 19.12 -9.32
CA ALA A 318 1.11 19.36 -9.83
C ALA A 318 1.00 20.65 -10.63
N HIS A 319 0.54 20.53 -11.88
CA HIS A 319 0.39 21.66 -12.79
C HIS A 319 -0.76 22.58 -12.35
N LEU A 320 -0.51 23.89 -12.33
CA LEU A 320 -1.47 24.91 -11.95
C LEU A 320 -1.39 26.11 -12.91
N PRO A 321 -2.39 26.28 -13.80
CA PRO A 321 -2.49 27.47 -14.64
C PRO A 321 -2.76 28.74 -13.83
N ILE A 322 -1.99 29.79 -14.09
CA ILE A 322 -2.06 31.09 -13.42
C ILE A 322 -2.49 32.17 -14.43
N ARG A 323 -3.79 32.44 -14.49
CA ARG A 323 -4.34 33.49 -15.38
C ARG A 323 -4.06 34.89 -14.83
N ARG A 324 -3.00 35.51 -15.33
CA ARG A 324 -2.55 36.86 -14.96
C ARG A 324 -2.44 37.80 -16.16
N ASP A 325 -2.52 39.09 -15.86
CA ASP A 325 -2.38 40.16 -16.83
C ASP A 325 -0.95 40.70 -16.73
N ALA A 326 -0.06 40.36 -17.67
CA ALA A 326 1.40 40.52 -17.54
C ALA A 326 1.87 41.98 -17.32
N LYS A 327 1.01 42.98 -17.56
CA LYS A 327 1.33 44.42 -17.52
C LYS A 327 1.30 45.04 -16.12
N ARG A 328 1.18 44.24 -15.05
CA ARG A 328 0.63 44.71 -13.77
C ARG A 328 1.47 44.42 -12.51
N GLY A 329 2.74 44.05 -12.67
CA GLY A 329 3.72 43.89 -11.58
C GLY A 329 3.73 42.50 -10.92
N PRO A 330 4.46 42.30 -9.80
CA PRO A 330 4.55 41.00 -9.14
C PRO A 330 3.21 40.61 -8.49
N GLY A 331 2.90 39.31 -8.57
CA GLY A 331 1.69 38.72 -7.99
C GLY A 331 2.02 37.93 -6.74
N MET A 332 1.00 37.52 -6.01
CA MET A 332 1.14 36.66 -4.83
C MET A 332 0.18 35.48 -4.92
N LEU A 333 0.70 34.27 -4.77
CA LEU A 333 -0.08 33.04 -4.74
C LEU A 333 -0.09 32.49 -3.32
N GLY A 334 -1.28 32.36 -2.73
CA GLY A 334 -1.50 31.64 -1.49
C GLY A 334 -2.08 30.26 -1.78
N VAL A 335 -1.47 29.23 -1.23
CA VAL A 335 -1.88 27.82 -1.37
C VAL A 335 -2.19 27.29 0.03
N GLN A 336 -3.45 26.96 0.29
CA GLN A 336 -3.85 26.33 1.54
C GLN A 336 -3.48 24.85 1.53
N ILE A 337 -2.71 24.43 2.53
CA ILE A 337 -2.34 23.04 2.81
C ILE A 337 -3.31 22.53 3.87
N LEU A 338 -4.19 21.60 3.51
CA LEU A 338 -5.14 21.02 4.46
C LEU A 338 -4.46 20.02 5.38
N THR A 339 -3.58 19.18 4.83
CA THR A 339 -2.75 18.22 5.55
C THR A 339 -1.56 17.78 4.70
N THR A 340 -0.60 17.13 5.35
CA THR A 340 0.54 16.44 4.74
C THR A 340 0.61 15.00 5.25
N ILE A 341 1.57 14.24 4.75
CA ILE A 341 2.03 12.97 5.32
C ILE A 341 3.53 13.10 5.66
N PRO A 342 4.13 12.16 6.40
CA PRO A 342 5.59 12.05 6.43
C PRO A 342 6.14 11.76 5.02
N TYR A 343 7.36 12.20 4.75
CA TYR A 343 8.05 11.99 3.48
C TYR A 343 9.42 11.37 3.70
N LEU A 344 9.93 10.63 2.72
CA LEU A 344 11.33 10.23 2.73
C LEU A 344 12.21 11.48 2.54
N VAL A 345 13.28 11.61 3.33
CA VAL A 345 14.24 12.74 3.18
C VAL A 345 14.83 12.78 1.76
N THR A 346 14.99 11.61 1.14
CA THR A 346 15.51 11.43 -0.22
C THR A 346 14.46 11.61 -1.33
N ASP A 347 13.21 11.94 -0.99
CA ASP A 347 12.17 12.09 -2.00
C ASP A 347 12.52 13.17 -3.03
N TYR A 348 12.29 12.83 -4.30
CA TYR A 348 12.56 13.71 -5.42
C TYR A 348 11.49 14.80 -5.57
N HIS A 349 11.95 16.04 -5.78
CA HIS A 349 11.11 17.18 -6.16
C HIS A 349 11.09 17.30 -7.68
N GLY A 350 9.97 16.97 -8.33
CA GLY A 350 9.82 17.23 -9.76
C GLY A 350 8.89 16.26 -10.48
N PRO A 351 8.74 16.43 -11.82
CA PRO A 351 7.80 15.65 -12.61
C PRO A 351 8.17 14.17 -12.54
N ARG A 352 7.25 13.36 -12.04
CA ARG A 352 7.39 11.91 -12.07
C ARG A 352 7.02 11.43 -13.46
N ARG A 353 7.86 10.58 -14.06
CA ARG A 353 7.49 9.88 -15.30
C ARG A 353 6.24 9.06 -15.00
N HIS A 354 5.11 9.40 -15.64
CA HIS A 354 3.97 8.50 -15.69
C HIS A 354 4.45 7.22 -16.40
N ARG A 355 4.68 6.16 -15.65
CA ARG A 355 4.74 4.82 -16.25
C ARG A 355 3.29 4.48 -16.57
N HIS A 356 2.93 4.53 -17.85
CA HIS A 356 1.65 4.05 -18.33
C HIS A 356 1.41 2.64 -17.74
N ARG A 357 0.26 2.47 -17.10
CA ARG A 357 -0.21 1.21 -16.49
C ARG A 357 -0.51 0.14 -17.53
#